data_AF-A0A3N5LE67-F1
#
_entry.id   AF-A0A3N5LE67-F1
#
_cell.length_a   1.000
_cell.length_b   1.000
_cell.length_c   1.000
_cell.angle_alpha   90.00
_cell.angle_beta   90.00
_cell.angle_gamma   90.00
#
_symmetry.space_group_name_H-M   'P 1'
#
loop_
_entity.id
_entity.type
_entity.pdbx_description
1 polymer ?
#
loop_
_entity_poly.entity_id
_entity_poly.type
_entity_poly.pdbx_seq_one_letter_code
_entity_poly.pdbx_strand_id
1 'polypeptide(L)'
;MKRKKVTIEEAKKSGGSKYRDMVQKGLEEYERMPDEKKHQIQVYYGYGKGKTTALMGLAMRALGAGKKVAIVQFDKGYDGVHEHYGERHVIRKLKEIGYNIDMYITGCERMNEDGTFRFKNADVDFDEAKRALSITHELIVNGEQNLLLLDEVLAASAYHLIEEKDVLDIIDLFNKNRRFEMVMTGHKLFDGLEERVGLITEMRKVKHYFDEGIQAREGIEF
;
A
#
# COMPACT_ATOMS: atom_id res chain seq x y z
N MET A 1 34.12 -38.84 -3.43
CA MET A 1 34.30 -38.24 -2.08
C MET A 1 33.01 -38.37 -1.28
N LYS A 2 33.00 -39.14 -0.18
CA LYS A 2 31.83 -39.28 0.70
C LYS A 2 31.61 -37.95 1.45
N ARG A 3 30.47 -37.28 1.22
CA ARG A 3 30.06 -36.11 2.04
C ARG A 3 29.84 -36.59 3.48
N LYS A 4 30.62 -36.06 4.44
CA LYS A 4 30.41 -36.30 5.88
C LYS A 4 28.98 -35.86 6.23
N LYS A 5 28.14 -36.78 6.72
CA LYS A 5 26.85 -36.43 7.33
C LYS A 5 27.14 -35.72 8.64
N VAL A 6 26.91 -34.42 8.67
CA VAL A 6 26.92 -33.61 9.90
C VAL A 6 25.82 -34.16 10.80
N THR A 7 26.19 -34.51 12.03
CA THR A 7 25.24 -35.02 13.02
C THR A 7 24.32 -33.91 13.52
N ILE A 8 23.11 -34.26 13.97
CA ILE A 8 22.12 -33.29 14.49
C ILE A 8 22.67 -32.49 15.69
N GLU A 9 23.58 -33.08 16.47
CA GLU A 9 24.27 -32.39 17.57
C GLU A 9 25.32 -31.37 17.11
N GLU A 10 26.07 -31.67 16.04
CA GLU A 10 26.99 -30.71 15.41
C GLU A 10 26.23 -29.56 14.73
N ALA A 11 25.08 -29.84 14.13
CA ALA A 11 24.18 -28.82 13.57
C ALA A 11 23.59 -27.91 14.66
N LYS A 12 23.26 -28.44 15.84
CA LYS A 12 22.79 -27.65 17.00
C LYS A 12 23.91 -26.78 17.61
N LYS A 13 25.16 -27.26 17.67
CA LYS A 13 26.30 -26.48 18.18
C LYS A 13 26.80 -25.41 17.21
N SER A 14 26.76 -25.66 15.90
CA SER A 14 27.29 -24.75 14.87
C SER A 14 26.23 -23.84 14.22
N GLY A 15 24.97 -24.27 14.18
CA GLY A 15 23.88 -23.52 13.58
C GLY A 15 23.53 -22.26 14.36
N GLY A 16 23.64 -22.30 15.69
CA GLY A 16 23.32 -21.16 16.54
C GLY A 16 24.38 -20.04 16.57
N SER A 17 25.68 -20.33 16.36
CA SER A 17 26.69 -19.27 16.32
C SER A 17 26.74 -18.62 14.94
N LYS A 18 26.79 -19.41 13.85
CA LYS A 18 26.83 -18.86 12.48
C LYS A 18 25.58 -18.06 12.15
N TYR A 19 24.40 -18.52 12.60
CA TYR A 19 23.16 -17.76 12.42
C TYR A 19 23.17 -16.47 13.26
N ARG A 20 23.68 -16.51 14.49
CA ARG A 20 23.87 -15.30 15.31
C ARG A 20 24.85 -14.32 14.67
N ASP A 21 25.99 -14.79 14.19
CA ASP A 21 27.02 -13.95 13.54
C ASP A 21 26.47 -13.32 12.26
N MET A 22 25.68 -14.07 11.47
CA MET A 22 25.01 -13.57 10.27
C MET A 22 23.96 -12.51 10.61
N VAL A 23 23.13 -12.74 11.63
CA VAL A 23 22.13 -11.76 12.10
C VAL A 23 22.83 -10.51 12.65
N GLN A 24 23.87 -10.68 13.47
CA GLN A 24 24.64 -9.58 14.04
C GLN A 24 25.30 -8.74 12.95
N LYS A 25 25.93 -9.37 11.95
CA LYS A 25 26.49 -8.66 10.79
C LYS A 25 25.41 -7.91 10.01
N GLY A 26 24.25 -8.52 9.82
CA GLY A 26 23.11 -7.87 9.16
C GLY A 26 22.57 -6.67 9.94
N LEU A 27 22.51 -6.75 11.27
CA LEU A 27 22.15 -5.64 12.15
C LEU A 27 23.17 -4.50 12.06
N GLU A 28 24.47 -4.81 12.12
CA GLU A 28 25.53 -3.81 11.96
C GLU A 28 25.50 -3.13 10.58
N GLU A 29 25.24 -3.90 9.52
CA GLU A 29 25.07 -3.37 8.18
C GLU A 29 23.83 -2.46 8.07
N TYR A 30 22.72 -2.85 8.71
CA TYR A 30 21.50 -2.04 8.77
C TYR A 30 21.66 -0.77 9.61
N GLU A 31 22.35 -0.83 10.75
CA GLU A 31 22.65 0.34 11.58
C GLU A 31 23.49 1.36 10.82
N ARG A 32 24.47 0.90 10.03
CA ARG A 32 25.30 1.75 9.18
C ARG A 32 24.61 2.19 7.88
N MET A 33 23.44 1.62 7.57
CA MET A 33 22.71 1.95 6.36
C MET A 33 22.20 3.41 6.46
N PRO A 34 22.40 4.22 5.41
CA PRO A 34 21.78 5.54 5.34
C PRO A 34 20.25 5.43 5.47
N ASP A 35 19.61 6.38 6.15
CA ASP A 35 18.18 6.32 6.44
C ASP A 35 17.34 6.28 5.15
N GLU A 36 17.77 6.97 4.09
CA GLU A 36 17.12 6.91 2.79
C GLU A 36 17.09 5.49 2.22
N LYS A 37 18.10 4.65 2.50
CA LYS A 37 18.10 3.25 2.04
C LYS A 37 17.25 2.32 2.90
N LYS A 38 16.87 2.74 4.11
CA LYS A 38 15.98 1.96 5.00
C LYS A 38 14.52 2.09 4.58
N HIS A 39 14.14 3.23 4.00
CA HIS A 39 12.81 3.47 3.46
C HIS A 39 12.60 2.72 2.15
N GLN A 40 11.49 2.00 2.03
CA GLN A 40 11.19 1.18 0.87
C GLN A 40 9.85 1.54 0.22
N ILE A 41 9.66 1.01 -0.98
CA ILE A 41 8.38 1.00 -1.68
C ILE A 41 7.83 -0.43 -1.63
N GLN A 42 6.60 -0.56 -1.18
CA GLN A 42 5.88 -1.83 -1.14
C GLN A 42 4.70 -1.81 -2.11
N VAL A 43 4.43 -2.95 -2.73
CA VAL A 43 3.31 -3.12 -3.67
C VAL A 43 2.47 -4.30 -3.23
N TYR A 44 1.20 -4.06 -2.89
CA TYR A 44 0.24 -5.14 -2.65
C TYR A 44 -0.75 -5.20 -3.81
N TYR A 45 -0.61 -6.20 -4.66
CA TYR A 45 -1.38 -6.30 -5.90
C TYR A 45 -2.17 -7.60 -5.99
N GLY A 46 -2.95 -7.76 -7.06
CA GLY A 46 -3.64 -9.00 -7.40
C GLY A 46 -5.16 -8.92 -7.22
N TYR A 47 -5.83 -9.99 -7.64
CA TYR A 47 -7.29 -10.07 -7.66
C TYR A 47 -7.91 -10.66 -6.38
N GLY A 48 -7.09 -11.07 -5.42
CA GLY A 48 -7.53 -11.47 -4.10
C GLY A 48 -7.98 -10.28 -3.25
N LYS A 49 -8.94 -10.55 -2.36
CA LYS A 49 -9.34 -9.64 -1.28
C LYS A 49 -8.19 -9.50 -0.29
N GLY A 50 -7.95 -8.27 0.18
CA GLY A 50 -7.07 -8.02 1.33
C GLY A 50 -6.14 -6.82 1.20
N LYS A 51 -5.98 -6.24 0.00
CA LYS A 51 -4.98 -5.19 -0.28
C LYS A 51 -5.20 -3.94 0.55
N THR A 52 -6.35 -3.30 0.41
CA THR A 52 -6.74 -2.13 1.23
C THR A 52 -6.76 -2.46 2.72
N THR A 53 -7.30 -3.61 3.12
CA THR A 53 -7.33 -3.98 4.56
C THR A 53 -5.92 -4.16 5.14
N ALA A 54 -4.96 -4.67 4.36
CA ALA A 54 -3.55 -4.75 4.75
C ALA A 54 -2.92 -3.37 4.87
N LEU A 55 -3.24 -2.43 3.97
CA LEU A 55 -2.85 -1.03 4.10
C LEU A 55 -3.37 -0.42 5.40
N MET A 56 -4.65 -0.62 5.73
CA MET A 56 -5.24 -0.09 6.97
C MET A 56 -4.59 -0.73 8.20
N GLY A 57 -4.31 -2.04 8.18
CA GLY A 57 -3.55 -2.70 9.24
C GLY A 57 -2.14 -2.11 9.42
N LEU A 58 -1.46 -1.78 8.32
CA LEU A 58 -0.14 -1.13 8.36
C LEU A 58 -0.23 0.32 8.90
N ALA A 59 -1.26 1.08 8.50
CA ALA A 59 -1.54 2.40 9.06
C ALA A 59 -1.71 2.32 10.59
N MET A 60 -2.52 1.38 11.09
CA MET A 60 -2.73 1.19 12.52
C MET A 60 -1.43 0.84 13.25
N ARG A 61 -0.56 0.02 12.65
CA ARG A 61 0.76 -0.28 13.20
C ARG A 61 1.65 0.97 13.30
N ALA A 62 1.67 1.79 12.25
CA ALA A 62 2.45 3.03 12.23
C ALA A 62 1.93 4.04 13.27
N LEU A 63 0.61 4.23 13.34
CA LEU A 63 -0.02 5.09 14.34
C LEU A 63 0.26 4.63 15.77
N GLY A 64 0.17 3.32 16.03
CA GLY A 64 0.52 2.75 17.34
C GLY A 64 2.00 2.95 17.73
N ALA A 65 2.88 3.18 16.75
CA ALA A 65 4.28 3.54 16.96
C ALA A 65 4.52 5.07 17.00
N GLY A 66 3.46 5.88 17.07
CA GLY A 66 3.54 7.35 17.12
C GLY A 66 4.00 7.99 15.81
N LYS A 67 3.85 7.29 14.68
CA LYS A 67 4.30 7.76 13.35
C LYS A 67 3.20 8.54 12.63
N LYS A 68 3.61 9.48 11.77
CA LYS A 68 2.70 10.21 10.86
C LYS A 68 2.35 9.36 9.65
N VAL A 69 1.06 9.25 9.34
CA VAL A 69 0.54 8.48 8.20
C VAL A 69 -0.22 9.42 7.26
N ALA A 70 0.03 9.31 5.97
CA ALA A 70 -0.78 9.94 4.93
C ALA A 70 -1.39 8.85 4.04
N ILE A 71 -2.68 8.96 3.73
CA ILE A 71 -3.41 8.02 2.87
C ILE A 71 -4.03 8.79 1.71
N VAL A 72 -3.68 8.43 0.49
CA VAL A 72 -4.34 8.91 -0.73
C VAL A 72 -5.11 7.73 -1.32
N GLN A 73 -6.43 7.87 -1.43
CA GLN A 73 -7.28 6.86 -2.05
C GLN A 73 -7.61 7.28 -3.47
N PHE A 74 -7.12 6.52 -4.45
CA PHE A 74 -7.40 6.74 -5.88
C PHE A 74 -8.72 6.05 -6.26
N ASP A 75 -9.54 6.73 -7.06
CA ASP A 75 -10.81 6.19 -7.60
C ASP A 75 -11.78 5.65 -6.53
N LYS A 76 -11.75 6.21 -5.31
CA LYS A 76 -12.66 5.90 -4.21
C LYS A 76 -13.47 7.14 -3.85
N GLY A 77 -14.61 7.31 -4.51
CA GLY A 77 -15.46 8.47 -4.35
C GLY A 77 -16.05 8.69 -2.96
N TYR A 78 -16.55 9.90 -2.77
CA TYR A 78 -17.46 10.32 -1.70
C TYR A 78 -18.27 11.51 -2.21
N ASP A 79 -19.58 11.38 -2.28
CA ASP A 79 -20.49 12.43 -2.77
C ASP A 79 -20.87 13.45 -1.68
N GLY A 80 -20.36 13.29 -0.46
CA GLY A 80 -20.71 14.12 0.69
C GLY A 80 -21.89 13.61 1.51
N VAL A 81 -22.58 12.57 1.04
CA VAL A 81 -23.82 12.04 1.63
C VAL A 81 -23.68 10.55 1.95
N HIS A 82 -23.23 9.75 1.00
CA HIS A 82 -23.10 8.30 1.09
C HIS A 82 -21.63 7.91 1.27
N GLU A 83 -21.28 7.49 2.49
CA GLU A 83 -19.95 6.95 2.78
C GLU A 83 -19.98 5.43 2.63
N HIS A 84 -19.29 4.92 1.62
CA HIS A 84 -19.19 3.48 1.35
C HIS A 84 -17.95 2.85 1.97
N TYR A 85 -17.00 3.62 2.51
CA TYR A 85 -15.73 3.08 3.01
C TYR A 85 -15.66 3.19 4.53
N GLY A 86 -16.01 2.11 5.22
CA GLY A 86 -16.14 2.07 6.68
C GLY A 86 -14.88 2.48 7.44
N GLU A 87 -13.69 2.21 6.88
CA GLU A 87 -12.41 2.60 7.47
C GLU A 87 -12.29 4.13 7.67
N ARG A 88 -12.94 4.92 6.81
CA ARG A 88 -12.85 6.38 6.85
C ARG A 88 -13.47 6.97 8.12
N HIS A 89 -14.53 6.36 8.64
CA HIS A 89 -15.15 6.80 9.90
C HIS A 89 -14.17 6.68 11.06
N VAL A 90 -13.43 5.57 11.14
CA VAL A 90 -12.43 5.35 12.18
C VAL A 90 -11.24 6.28 11.99
N ILE A 91 -10.76 6.45 10.76
CA ILE A 91 -9.62 7.33 10.46
C ILE A 91 -9.91 8.79 10.85
N ARG A 92 -11.11 9.32 10.55
CA ARG A 92 -11.52 10.67 10.97
C ARG A 92 -11.51 10.81 12.49
N LYS A 93 -12.08 9.84 13.22
CA LYS A 93 -12.06 9.82 14.69
C LYS A 93 -10.65 9.77 15.26
N LEU A 94 -9.77 8.96 14.66
CA LEU A 94 -8.36 8.89 15.09
C LEU A 94 -7.68 10.26 14.95
N LYS A 95 -7.92 10.98 13.85
CA LYS A 95 -7.42 12.34 13.66
C LYS A 95 -7.98 13.32 14.71
N GLU A 96 -9.28 13.27 14.98
CA GLU A 96 -9.95 14.11 15.98
C GLU A 96 -9.36 13.93 17.39
N ILE A 97 -9.03 12.70 17.78
CA ILE A 97 -8.43 12.41 19.09
C ILE A 97 -6.90 12.59 19.12
N GLY A 98 -6.31 13.16 18.07
CA GLY A 98 -4.91 13.61 18.06
C GLY A 98 -3.90 12.65 17.43
N TYR A 99 -4.32 11.55 16.78
CA TYR A 99 -3.38 10.75 15.99
C TYR A 99 -2.95 11.48 14.72
N ASN A 100 -1.69 11.30 14.35
CA ASN A 100 -1.08 11.96 13.21
C ASN A 100 -1.39 11.20 11.91
N ILE A 101 -2.64 11.28 11.47
CA ILE A 101 -3.11 10.70 10.21
C ILE A 101 -3.76 11.76 9.33
N ASP A 102 -3.41 11.79 8.06
CA ASP A 102 -4.07 12.61 7.04
C ASP A 102 -4.61 11.69 5.95
N MET A 103 -5.85 11.93 5.52
CA MET A 103 -6.51 11.10 4.50
C MET A 103 -7.10 11.99 3.42
N TYR A 104 -6.76 11.66 2.18
CA TYR A 104 -7.13 12.35 0.97
C TYR A 104 -7.99 11.42 0.13
N ILE A 105 -9.29 11.68 0.17
CA ILE A 105 -10.29 10.96 -0.62
C ILE A 105 -10.27 11.54 -2.02
N THR A 106 -10.07 10.71 -3.04
CA THR A 106 -10.11 11.13 -4.45
C THR A 106 -10.87 10.13 -5.29
N GLY A 107 -11.55 10.62 -6.32
CA GLY A 107 -12.42 9.83 -7.19
C GLY A 107 -13.88 10.29 -7.08
N CYS A 108 -14.70 9.82 -8.00
CA CYS A 108 -16.12 10.13 -8.02
C CYS A 108 -16.94 8.93 -7.52
N GLU A 109 -18.17 9.20 -7.09
CA GLU A 109 -19.11 8.12 -6.82
C GLU A 109 -19.33 7.30 -8.10
N ARG A 110 -19.26 5.98 -7.94
CA ARG A 110 -19.47 5.02 -9.03
C ARG A 110 -20.71 4.18 -8.80
N MET A 111 -21.26 4.15 -7.59
CA MET A 111 -22.54 3.52 -7.30
C MET A 111 -23.67 4.47 -7.72
N ASN A 112 -24.56 3.97 -8.58
CA ASN A 112 -25.77 4.68 -8.96
C ASN A 112 -26.82 4.54 -7.84
N GLU A 113 -27.86 5.38 -7.87
CA GLU A 113 -28.96 5.36 -6.90
C GLU A 113 -29.69 4.01 -6.82
N ASP A 114 -29.69 3.23 -7.92
CA ASP A 114 -30.29 1.90 -8.00
C ASP A 114 -29.37 0.78 -7.48
N GLY A 115 -28.19 1.12 -6.96
CA GLY A 115 -27.19 0.18 -6.45
C GLY A 115 -26.32 -0.48 -7.54
N THR A 116 -26.50 -0.11 -8.82
CA THR A 116 -25.61 -0.57 -9.90
C THR A 116 -24.33 0.25 -9.96
N PHE A 117 -23.34 -0.22 -10.74
CA PHE A 117 -22.06 0.46 -10.89
C PHE A 117 -21.90 1.14 -12.25
N ARG A 118 -21.39 2.37 -12.24
CA ARG A 118 -20.90 3.11 -13.40
C ARG A 118 -19.47 2.66 -13.72
N PHE A 119 -19.32 1.97 -14.85
CA PHE A 119 -18.01 1.50 -15.32
C PHE A 119 -17.31 2.48 -16.27
N LYS A 120 -18.05 3.38 -16.92
CA LYS A 120 -17.50 4.33 -17.88
C LYS A 120 -16.92 5.54 -17.15
N ASN A 121 -15.66 5.88 -17.45
CA ASN A 121 -15.04 7.11 -17.00
C ASN A 121 -15.69 8.34 -17.66
N ALA A 122 -15.85 9.39 -16.88
CA ALA A 122 -16.31 10.73 -17.24
C ALA A 122 -15.18 11.73 -16.97
N ASP A 123 -15.28 12.94 -17.53
CA ASP A 123 -14.23 13.97 -17.42
C ASP A 123 -13.86 14.27 -15.95
N VAL A 124 -14.85 14.26 -15.06
CA VAL A 124 -14.67 14.45 -13.61
C VAL A 124 -13.81 13.37 -12.94
N ASP A 125 -13.83 12.13 -13.44
CA ASP A 125 -12.98 11.06 -12.90
C ASP A 125 -11.50 11.34 -13.20
N PHE A 126 -11.22 11.88 -14.39
CA PHE A 126 -9.86 12.27 -14.77
C PHE A 126 -9.37 13.47 -13.96
N ASP A 127 -10.25 14.42 -13.66
CA ASP A 127 -9.88 15.58 -12.83
C ASP A 127 -9.58 15.18 -11.39
N GLU A 128 -10.35 14.24 -10.84
CA GLU A 128 -10.08 13.65 -9.53
C GLU A 128 -8.79 12.82 -9.52
N ALA A 129 -8.51 12.08 -10.58
CA ALA A 129 -7.25 11.35 -10.74
C ALA A 129 -6.04 12.30 -10.81
N LYS A 130 -6.13 13.40 -11.56
CA LYS A 130 -5.09 14.46 -11.57
C LYS A 130 -4.90 15.08 -10.19
N ARG A 131 -5.99 15.31 -9.45
CA ARG A 131 -5.91 15.82 -8.07
C ARG A 131 -5.18 14.84 -7.16
N ALA A 132 -5.42 13.54 -7.29
CA ALA A 132 -4.71 12.50 -6.56
C ALA A 132 -3.20 12.50 -6.85
N LEU A 133 -2.82 12.66 -8.12
CA LEU A 133 -1.41 12.82 -8.53
C LEU A 133 -0.78 14.07 -7.91
N SER A 134 -1.48 15.23 -7.94
CA SER A 134 -0.99 16.48 -7.35
C SER A 134 -0.75 16.35 -5.84
N ILE A 135 -1.72 15.79 -5.11
CA ILE A 135 -1.60 15.55 -3.66
C ILE A 135 -0.42 14.61 -3.37
N THR A 136 -0.30 13.52 -4.14
CA THR A 136 0.79 12.55 -3.99
C THR A 136 2.15 13.20 -4.21
N HIS A 137 2.28 14.03 -5.25
CA HIS A 137 3.49 14.79 -5.53
C HIS A 137 3.86 15.71 -4.35
N GLU A 138 2.90 16.49 -3.83
CA GLU A 138 3.12 17.38 -2.68
C GLU A 138 3.56 16.61 -1.42
N LEU A 139 2.91 15.47 -1.12
CA LEU A 139 3.28 14.64 0.02
C LEU A 139 4.71 14.10 -0.09
N ILE A 140 5.14 13.73 -1.30
CA ILE A 140 6.53 13.25 -1.53
C ILE A 140 7.54 14.40 -1.39
N VAL A 141 7.24 15.57 -1.97
CA VAL A 141 8.12 16.74 -1.93
C VAL A 141 8.24 17.32 -0.52
N ASN A 142 7.15 17.34 0.25
CA ASN A 142 7.18 17.82 1.63
C ASN A 142 7.82 16.77 2.57
N GLY A 143 7.43 15.50 2.43
CA GLY A 143 8.05 14.37 3.12
C GLY A 143 7.91 14.40 4.64
N GLU A 144 6.80 14.94 5.16
CA GLU A 144 6.58 15.09 6.61
C GLU A 144 6.04 13.81 7.27
N GLN A 145 5.38 12.95 6.49
CA GLN A 145 4.88 11.66 6.94
C GLN A 145 6.01 10.64 7.13
N ASN A 146 5.76 9.59 7.90
CA ASN A 146 6.64 8.43 7.98
C ASN A 146 6.14 7.26 7.12
N LEU A 147 4.85 7.28 6.76
CA LEU A 147 4.20 6.27 5.91
C LEU A 147 3.23 6.98 4.96
N LEU A 148 3.41 6.75 3.65
CA LEU A 148 2.50 7.20 2.59
C LEU A 148 1.82 5.99 1.95
N LEU A 149 0.49 5.95 2.00
CA LEU A 149 -0.31 4.88 1.42
C LEU A 149 -1.05 5.40 0.19
N LEU A 150 -0.75 4.83 -0.97
CA LEU A 150 -1.42 5.12 -2.25
C LEU A 150 -2.35 3.95 -2.58
N ASP A 151 -3.55 4.01 -2.02
CA ASP A 151 -4.55 2.95 -2.16
C ASP A 151 -5.20 3.05 -3.55
N GLU A 152 -5.20 1.93 -4.28
CA GLU A 152 -5.74 1.72 -5.62
C GLU A 152 -5.07 2.53 -6.75
N VAL A 153 -3.86 3.06 -6.54
CA VAL A 153 -3.10 3.77 -7.60
C VAL A 153 -2.81 2.89 -8.82
N LEU A 154 -2.52 1.60 -8.63
CA LEU A 154 -2.31 0.67 -9.75
C LEU A 154 -3.64 0.29 -10.43
N ALA A 155 -4.75 0.32 -9.69
CA ALA A 155 -6.07 0.10 -10.26
C ALA A 155 -6.51 1.31 -11.10
N ALA A 156 -6.28 2.54 -10.62
CA ALA A 156 -6.53 3.76 -11.39
C ALA A 156 -5.77 3.76 -12.74
N SER A 157 -4.52 3.27 -12.73
CA SER A 157 -3.77 3.06 -13.97
C SER A 157 -4.40 1.97 -14.85
N ALA A 158 -4.77 0.83 -14.29
CA ALA A 158 -5.44 -0.25 -15.01
C ALA A 158 -6.83 0.14 -15.58
N TYR A 159 -7.48 1.15 -15.00
CA TYR A 159 -8.74 1.73 -15.46
C TYR A 159 -8.56 2.95 -16.36
N HIS A 160 -7.32 3.24 -16.76
CA HIS A 160 -6.97 4.35 -17.64
C HIS A 160 -7.40 5.73 -17.12
N LEU A 161 -7.44 5.91 -15.80
CA LEU A 161 -7.63 7.23 -15.17
C LEU A 161 -6.33 8.02 -15.08
N ILE A 162 -5.22 7.30 -14.95
CA ILE A 162 -3.84 7.78 -15.03
C ILE A 162 -3.04 6.85 -15.94
N GLU A 163 -1.90 7.31 -16.44
CA GLU A 163 -0.99 6.50 -17.23
C GLU A 163 -0.07 5.67 -16.32
N GLU A 164 0.44 4.54 -16.82
CA GLU A 164 1.51 3.78 -16.13
C GLU A 164 2.74 4.67 -15.86
N LYS A 165 3.01 5.60 -16.78
CA LYS A 165 4.07 6.59 -16.65
C LYS A 165 3.88 7.48 -15.41
N ASP A 166 2.66 7.88 -15.07
CA ASP A 166 2.41 8.71 -13.88
C ASP A 166 2.83 7.99 -12.60
N VAL A 167 2.60 6.67 -12.54
CA VAL A 167 3.03 5.84 -11.40
C VAL A 167 4.55 5.68 -11.36
N LEU A 168 5.19 5.49 -12.51
CA LEU A 168 6.66 5.46 -12.58
C LEU A 168 7.28 6.79 -12.16
N ASP A 169 6.69 7.91 -12.57
CA ASP A 169 7.12 9.25 -12.18
C ASP A 169 6.98 9.47 -10.65
N ILE A 170 5.91 8.96 -10.02
CA ILE A 170 5.74 8.94 -8.55
C ILE A 170 6.90 8.18 -7.89
N ILE A 171 7.23 6.99 -8.40
CA ILE A 171 8.30 6.14 -7.87
C ILE A 171 9.65 6.86 -8.00
N ASP A 172 9.93 7.45 -9.16
CA ASP A 172 11.18 8.17 -9.43
C ASP A 172 11.30 9.42 -8.55
N LEU A 173 10.20 10.15 -8.36
CA LEU A 173 10.15 11.30 -7.45
C LEU A 173 10.41 10.88 -6.00
N PHE A 174 9.78 9.79 -5.55
CA PHE A 174 10.01 9.22 -4.22
C PHE A 174 11.46 8.80 -4.04
N ASN A 175 12.06 8.12 -5.03
CA ASN A 175 13.46 7.69 -4.97
C ASN A 175 14.45 8.86 -4.85
N LYS A 176 14.13 10.03 -5.45
CA LYS A 176 14.91 11.27 -5.30
C LYS A 176 14.74 11.93 -3.93
N ASN A 177 13.60 11.71 -3.25
CA ASN A 177 13.21 12.40 -2.00
C ASN A 177 12.95 11.43 -0.83
N ARG A 178 13.63 10.28 -0.85
CA ARG A 178 13.28 9.11 -0.05
C ARG A 178 13.48 9.34 1.45
N ARG A 179 12.39 9.62 2.17
CA ARG A 179 12.36 10.05 3.60
C ARG A 179 11.36 9.28 4.48
N PHE A 180 10.56 8.40 3.87
CA PHE A 180 9.45 7.70 4.50
C PHE A 180 9.13 6.42 3.74
N GLU A 181 8.34 5.52 4.31
CA GLU A 181 7.89 4.30 3.62
C GLU A 181 6.71 4.62 2.70
N MET A 182 6.70 4.08 1.47
CA MET A 182 5.58 4.24 0.54
C MET A 182 4.97 2.88 0.18
N VAL A 183 3.64 2.78 0.17
CA VAL A 183 2.95 1.54 -0.22
C VAL A 183 1.89 1.83 -1.28
N MET A 184 1.84 1.01 -2.32
CA MET A 184 0.90 1.12 -3.43
C MET A 184 0.03 -0.14 -3.52
N THR A 185 -1.23 0.01 -3.91
CA THR A 185 -2.12 -1.13 -4.15
C THR A 185 -2.81 -1.06 -5.50
N GLY A 186 -3.32 -2.22 -5.94
CA GLY A 186 -4.24 -2.35 -7.07
C GLY A 186 -4.22 -3.74 -7.68
N HIS A 187 -4.58 -3.88 -8.95
CA HIS A 187 -4.87 -5.19 -9.53
C HIS A 187 -3.67 -5.86 -10.21
N LYS A 188 -2.87 -5.09 -10.95
CA LYS A 188 -1.85 -5.63 -11.85
C LYS A 188 -0.55 -4.84 -11.72
N LEU A 189 0.56 -5.54 -11.97
CA LEU A 189 1.84 -4.91 -12.23
C LEU A 189 1.92 -4.60 -13.74
N PHE A 190 2.78 -3.65 -14.08
CA PHE A 190 3.15 -3.31 -15.45
C PHE A 190 4.68 -3.17 -15.54
N ASP A 191 5.19 -3.12 -16.76
CA ASP A 191 6.62 -3.10 -17.04
C ASP A 191 7.30 -1.91 -16.35
N GLY A 192 8.47 -2.13 -15.75
CA GLY A 192 9.19 -1.08 -15.01
C GLY A 192 8.97 -1.11 -13.49
N LEU A 193 7.88 -1.70 -13.00
CA LEU A 193 7.54 -1.59 -11.57
C LEU A 193 8.42 -2.49 -10.68
N GLU A 194 8.67 -3.74 -11.11
CA GLU A 194 9.30 -4.77 -10.26
C GLU A 194 10.72 -4.39 -9.83
N GLU A 195 11.54 -3.96 -10.77
CA GLU A 195 12.91 -3.49 -10.56
C GLU A 195 13.04 -2.21 -9.71
N ARG A 196 11.95 -1.47 -9.43
CA ARG A 196 12.00 -0.18 -8.72
C ARG A 196 11.49 -0.23 -7.27
N VAL A 197 10.89 -1.35 -6.86
CA VAL A 197 10.25 -1.48 -5.54
C VAL A 197 10.97 -2.49 -4.66
N GLY A 198 10.89 -2.29 -3.34
CA GLY A 198 11.58 -3.14 -2.37
C GLY A 198 10.81 -4.40 -1.98
N LEU A 199 9.48 -4.39 -2.13
CA LEU A 199 8.62 -5.51 -1.77
C LEU A 199 7.41 -5.58 -2.70
N ILE A 200 7.10 -6.79 -3.15
CA ILE A 200 5.87 -7.10 -3.87
C ILE A 200 5.16 -8.25 -3.17
N THR A 201 3.87 -8.08 -2.90
CA THR A 201 2.99 -9.14 -2.38
C THR A 201 1.80 -9.31 -3.31
N GLU A 202 1.62 -10.52 -3.82
CA GLU A 202 0.45 -10.90 -4.61
C GLU A 202 -0.65 -11.46 -3.71
N MET A 203 -1.78 -10.78 -3.66
CA MET A 203 -3.01 -11.31 -3.08
C MET A 203 -3.75 -12.14 -4.14
N ARG A 204 -3.63 -13.45 -4.03
CA ARG A 204 -4.25 -14.40 -4.95
C ARG A 204 -5.65 -14.79 -4.49
N LYS A 205 -6.64 -14.73 -5.40
CA LYS A 205 -7.99 -15.26 -5.15
C LYS A 205 -7.97 -16.80 -5.23
N VAL A 206 -7.60 -17.45 -4.12
CA VAL A 206 -7.63 -18.93 -4.01
C VAL A 206 -9.07 -19.44 -3.91
N LYS A 207 -9.89 -18.77 -3.09
CA LYS A 207 -11.33 -18.97 -2.97
C LYS A 207 -11.99 -17.65 -2.55
N HIS A 208 -13.17 -17.35 -3.05
CA HIS A 208 -13.95 -16.19 -2.62
C HIS A 208 -15.45 -16.52 -2.60
N TYR A 209 -16.15 -16.20 -1.52
CA TYR A 209 -17.59 -16.48 -1.38
C TYR A 209 -18.48 -15.73 -2.38
N PHE A 210 -17.97 -14.65 -2.98
CA PHE A 210 -18.63 -14.00 -4.11
C PHE A 210 -18.86 -14.96 -5.28
N ASP A 211 -17.94 -15.91 -5.50
CA ASP A 211 -18.09 -16.92 -6.56
C ASP A 211 -19.24 -17.90 -6.24
N GLU A 212 -19.70 -17.96 -4.98
CA GLU A 212 -20.86 -18.71 -4.52
C GLU A 212 -22.13 -17.84 -4.44
N GLY A 213 -22.08 -16.59 -4.92
CA GLY A 213 -23.20 -15.66 -4.98
C GLY A 213 -23.38 -14.77 -3.75
N ILE A 214 -22.50 -14.86 -2.74
CA ILE A 214 -22.55 -13.97 -1.56
C ILE A 214 -22.16 -12.55 -1.99
N GLN A 215 -23.09 -11.62 -1.83
CA GLN A 215 -22.91 -10.20 -2.16
C GLN A 215 -22.02 -9.48 -1.13
N ALA A 216 -21.64 -8.24 -1.45
CA ALA A 216 -20.86 -7.39 -0.55
C ALA A 216 -21.63 -7.08 0.74
N ARG A 217 -20.94 -7.08 1.88
CA ARG A 217 -21.52 -6.87 3.21
C ARG A 217 -20.81 -5.74 3.94
N GLU A 218 -21.61 -4.92 4.60
CA GLU A 218 -21.13 -3.85 5.49
C GLU A 218 -20.24 -4.41 6.61
N GLY A 219 -19.14 -3.72 6.87
CA GLY A 219 -18.11 -4.09 7.84
C GLY A 219 -17.19 -5.22 7.39
N ILE A 220 -17.41 -5.81 6.21
CA ILE A 220 -16.61 -6.93 5.69
C ILE A 220 -16.00 -6.60 4.32
N GLU A 221 -16.81 -6.15 3.36
CA GLU A 221 -16.35 -5.71 2.03
C GLU A 221 -16.12 -4.20 1.98
N PHE A 222 -16.94 -3.45 2.71
CA PHE A 222 -17.01 -2.01 2.71
C PHE A 222 -17.44 -1.50 4.10
#